data_AF-B3A0N2-F1
#
_entry.id   AF-B3A0N2-F1
#
_cell.length_a   1.000
_cell.length_b   1.000
_cell.length_c   1.000
_cell.angle_alpha   90.00
_cell.angle_beta   90.00
_cell.angle_gamma   90.00
#
_symmetry.space_group_name_H-M   'P 1'
#
loop_
_entity.id
_entity.type
_entity.pdbx_description
1 polymer ?
#
loop_
_entity_poly.entity_id
_entity_poly.type
_entity_poly.pdbx_seq_one_letter_code
_entity_poly.pdbx_strand_id
1 'polypeptide(L)' 'GPLGGCCGGIKKSAAAGISGINYGIAAGLPGKCGVNIPYKISPSTDCSKVQ' A
#
# COMPACT_ATOMS: atom_id res chain seq x y z
N GLY A 1 1.38 13.95 1.26
CA GLY A 1 0.15 14.29 2.00
C GLY A 1 -0.41 13.04 2.67
N PRO A 2 -1.71 13.02 3.04
CA PRO A 2 -2.32 11.94 3.82
C PRO A 2 -2.18 10.56 3.15
N LEU A 3 -2.10 10.51 1.82
CA LEU A 3 -1.90 9.28 1.05
C LEU A 3 -0.48 8.70 1.16
N GLY A 4 0.54 9.57 1.24
CA GLY A 4 1.94 9.14 1.46
C GLY A 4 2.13 8.47 2.82
N GLY A 5 1.41 8.94 3.85
CA GLY A 5 1.36 8.29 5.17
C GLY A 5 0.75 6.88 5.10
N CYS A 6 -0.36 6.72 4.36
CA CYS A 6 -0.92 5.39 4.10
C CYS A 6 0.07 4.48 3.36
N CYS A 7 0.76 4.99 2.33
CA CYS A 7 1.72 4.19 1.55
C CYS A 7 2.83 3.64 2.45
N GLY A 8 3.44 4.51 3.26
CA GLY A 8 4.51 4.12 4.19
C GLY A 8 4.03 3.11 5.22
N GLY A 9 2.82 3.30 5.77
CA GLY A 9 2.20 2.37 6.71
C GLY A 9 2.01 0.99 6.12
N ILE A 10 1.40 0.89 4.93
CA ILE A 10 1.14 -0.40 4.27
C ILE A 10 2.45 -1.12 3.97
N LYS A 11 3.47 -0.41 3.46
CA LYS A 11 4.80 -1.00 3.23
C LYS A 11 5.40 -1.55 4.51
N LYS A 12 5.35 -0.77 5.59
CA LYS A 12 5.95 -1.17 6.87
C LYS A 12 5.21 -2.38 7.44
N SER A 13 3.89 -2.40 7.40
CA SER A 13 3.08 -3.55 7.85
C SER A 13 3.31 -4.80 7.00
N ALA A 14 3.38 -4.66 5.67
CA ALA A 14 3.65 -5.76 4.76
C ALA A 14 5.06 -6.34 4.98
N ALA A 15 6.07 -5.47 5.14
CA ALA A 15 7.45 -5.88 5.39
C ALA A 15 7.66 -6.47 6.80
N ALA A 16 6.93 -5.98 7.81
CA ALA A 16 7.15 -6.36 9.21
C ALA A 16 6.44 -7.65 9.63
N GLY A 17 5.37 -8.07 8.95
CA GLY A 17 4.50 -9.12 9.49
C GLY A 17 4.04 -10.22 8.53
N ILE A 18 4.18 -10.05 7.22
CA ILE A 18 3.54 -10.96 6.26
C ILE A 18 4.57 -11.46 5.24
N SER A 19 5.29 -12.52 5.63
CA SER A 19 6.10 -13.29 4.68
C SER A 19 5.17 -13.95 3.64
N GLY A 20 5.44 -13.75 2.36
CA GLY A 20 4.62 -14.28 1.26
C GLY A 20 3.37 -13.46 0.91
N ILE A 21 3.29 -12.18 1.29
CA ILE A 21 2.15 -11.35 0.95
C ILE A 21 1.95 -11.28 -0.58
N ASN A 22 0.74 -11.56 -1.04
CA ASN A 22 0.39 -11.40 -2.44
C ASN A 22 -0.03 -9.95 -2.69
N TYR A 23 0.91 -9.13 -3.15
CA TYR A 23 0.67 -7.72 -3.47
C TYR A 23 -0.41 -7.50 -4.54
N GLY A 24 -0.63 -8.48 -5.43
CA GLY A 24 -1.72 -8.43 -6.41
C GLY A 24 -3.10 -8.45 -5.75
N ILE A 25 -3.29 -9.30 -4.73
CA ILE A 25 -4.50 -9.30 -3.90
C ILE A 25 -4.55 -8.04 -3.03
N ALA A 26 -3.42 -7.68 -2.41
CA ALA A 26 -3.34 -6.54 -1.50
C ALA A 26 -3.71 -5.21 -2.17
N ALA A 27 -3.35 -5.02 -3.44
CA ALA A 27 -3.69 -3.84 -4.23
C ALA A 27 -5.21 -3.66 -4.42
N GLY A 28 -6.01 -4.73 -4.30
CA GLY A 28 -7.47 -4.67 -4.37
C GLY A 28 -8.17 -4.40 -3.04
N LEU A 29 -7.49 -4.52 -1.90
CA LEU A 29 -8.09 -4.27 -0.58
C LEU A 29 -8.63 -2.85 -0.41
N PRO A 30 -7.92 -1.78 -0.79
CA PRO A 30 -8.43 -0.42 -0.64
C PRO A 30 -9.80 -0.25 -1.29
N GLY A 31 -9.96 -0.73 -2.53
CA GLY A 31 -11.23 -0.68 -3.25
C GLY A 31 -12.36 -1.43 -2.54
N LYS A 32 -12.05 -2.58 -1.91
CA LYS A 32 -13.04 -3.32 -1.10
C LYS A 32 -13.47 -2.56 0.17
N CYS A 33 -12.59 -1.73 0.72
CA CYS A 33 -12.91 -0.85 1.85
C CYS A 33 -13.54 0.48 1.41
N GLY A 34 -13.79 0.69 0.11
CA GLY A 34 -14.25 1.97 -0.44
C GLY A 34 -13.19 3.07 -0.45
N VAL A 35 -11.93 2.71 -0.22
CA VAL A 35 -10.79 3.62 -0.22
C VAL A 35 -10.15 3.62 -1.60
N ASN A 36 -10.10 4.79 -2.24
CA ASN A 36 -9.44 4.94 -3.52
C ASN A 36 -8.05 5.56 -3.32
N ILE A 37 -7.00 4.84 -3.71
CA ILE A 37 -5.62 5.31 -3.64
C ILE A 37 -5.07 5.50 -5.06
N PRO A 38 -4.36 6.60 -5.34
CA PRO A 38 -3.83 6.89 -6.69
C PRO A 38 -2.52 6.14 -6.99
N TYR A 39 -2.19 5.11 -6.23
CA TYR A 39 -0.96 4.33 -6.40
C TYR A 39 -1.22 2.84 -6.19
N LYS A 40 -0.38 1.99 -6.80
CA LYS A 40 -0.42 0.54 -6.59
C LYS A 40 0.26 0.18 -5.28
N ILE A 41 -0.35 -0.69 -4.48
CA ILE A 41 0.31 -1.28 -3.31
C ILE A 41 1.31 -2.32 -3.82
N SER A 42 2.58 -1.94 -3.84
CA SER A 42 3.71 -2.77 -4.26
C SER A 42 4.93 -2.43 -3.40
N PRO A 43 5.82 -3.39 -3.10
CA PRO A 43 7.05 -3.11 -2.38
C PRO A 43 7.97 -2.16 -3.17
N SER A 44 7.82 -2.09 -4.50
CA SER A 44 8.56 -1.17 -5.37
C SER A 44 7.97 0.25 -5.45
N THR A 45 6.79 0.52 -4.89
CA THR A 45 6.15 1.85 -4.96
C THR A 45 6.89 2.87 -4.11
N ASP A 46 7.39 3.98 -4.66
CA ASP A 46 8.05 5.00 -3.85
C ASP A 46 7.03 5.92 -3.15
N CYS A 47 6.86 5.73 -1.83
CA CYS A 47 5.91 6.51 -1.04
C CYS A 47 6.28 7.99 -0.94
N SER A 48 7.52 8.37 -1.19
CA SER A 48 7.98 9.77 -1.21
C SER A 48 7.37 10.55 -2.38
N LYS A 49 6.95 9.83 -3.43
CA LYS A 49 6.28 10.40 -4.61
C LYS A 49 4.76 10.32 -4.54
N VAL A 50 4.21 9.77 -3.46
CA VAL A 50 2.77 9.70 -3.22
C VAL A 50 2.33 10.94 -2.44
N GLN A 51 1.62 11.84 -3.11
CA GLN A 51 1.07 13.08 -2.53
C GLN A 51 -0.26 12.84 -1.83
#